data_AF-A0A494WAZ4-F1
#
_entry.id   AF-A0A494WAZ4-F1
#
_cell.length_a   1.000
_cell.length_b   1.000
_cell.length_c   1.000
_cell.angle_alpha   90.00
_cell.angle_beta   90.00
_cell.angle_gamma   90.00
#
_symmetry.space_group_name_H-M   'P 1'
#
loop_
_entity.id
_entity.type
_entity.pdbx_description
1 polymer ?
#
loop_
_entity_poly.entity_id
_entity_poly.type
_entity_poly.pdbx_seq_one_letter_code
_entity_poly.pdbx_strand_id
1 'polypeptide(L)'
;MHPDPLYIVCAVIAVIISGLAKGGFAGIGALAMPVMALGVDPVRGAAIMLPILILQDAVGVWAFRKSWDGGILRVMLPGATIGIALGWLFAARVSEIAVLGALGVISVLFGLQRLWIERGGAVVLPSSSPGWVGFLFGIASGFTSQLAHAGSPPFQMWVLPKKLPRDMLVGTTAMAFAAMNWMKVPAYAALGEFTRTNLIATAMLVPVAVLSTFAGVRLVRRVDAARFYTLIYVLMILLGMKLIADATLA
;
A
#
# COMPACT_ATOMS: atom_id res chain seq x y z
N MET A 1 -25.24 -15.97 5.07
CA MET A 1 -24.94 -14.79 4.23
C MET A 1 -24.00 -15.22 3.13
N HIS A 2 -24.48 -15.35 1.91
CA HIS A 2 -23.59 -15.48 0.76
C HIS A 2 -22.82 -14.15 0.63
N PRO A 3 -21.50 -14.17 0.45
CA PRO A 3 -20.75 -12.94 0.23
C PRO A 3 -21.30 -12.27 -1.04
N ASP A 4 -21.50 -10.96 -0.98
CA ASP A 4 -21.95 -10.16 -2.12
C ASP A 4 -21.02 -10.44 -3.32
N PRO A 5 -21.56 -10.83 -4.50
CA PRO A 5 -20.75 -11.05 -5.69
C PRO A 5 -19.79 -9.90 -6.01
N LEU A 6 -20.21 -8.64 -5.77
CA LEU A 6 -19.38 -7.47 -5.97
C LEU A 6 -18.16 -7.49 -5.04
N TYR A 7 -18.37 -7.79 -3.76
CA TYR A 7 -17.30 -7.91 -2.77
C TYR A 7 -16.26 -8.95 -3.18
N ILE A 8 -16.69 -10.14 -3.61
CA ILE A 8 -15.76 -11.22 -3.99
C ILE A 8 -14.89 -10.78 -5.18
N VAL A 9 -15.50 -10.18 -6.19
CA VAL A 9 -14.80 -9.69 -7.39
C VAL A 9 -13.78 -8.61 -7.00
N CYS A 10 -14.20 -7.61 -6.23
CA CYS A 10 -13.32 -6.54 -5.74
C CYS A 10 -12.16 -7.09 -4.90
N ALA A 11 -12.42 -8.01 -3.98
CA ALA A 11 -11.40 -8.59 -3.11
C ALA A 11 -10.37 -9.40 -3.91
N VAL A 12 -10.82 -10.22 -4.86
CA VAL A 12 -9.92 -11.00 -5.74
C VAL A 12 -9.04 -10.06 -6.58
N ILE A 13 -9.63 -9.03 -7.21
CA ILE A 13 -8.87 -8.06 -8.01
C ILE A 13 -7.87 -7.30 -7.14
N ALA A 14 -8.28 -6.82 -5.96
CA ALA A 14 -7.40 -6.11 -5.02
C ALA A 14 -6.20 -6.96 -4.61
N VAL A 15 -6.43 -8.24 -4.28
CA VAL A 15 -5.37 -9.19 -3.91
C VAL A 15 -4.43 -9.47 -5.07
N ILE A 16 -4.96 -9.61 -6.30
CA ILE A 16 -4.14 -9.78 -7.51
C ILE A 16 -3.26 -8.54 -7.73
N ILE A 17 -3.83 -7.34 -7.67
CA ILE A 17 -3.08 -6.07 -7.83
C ILE A 17 -1.97 -5.99 -6.78
N SER A 18 -2.28 -6.31 -5.52
CA SER A 18 -1.30 -6.34 -4.43
C SER A 18 -0.19 -7.35 -4.69
N GLY A 19 -0.53 -8.58 -5.10
CA GLY A 19 0.44 -9.62 -5.41
C GLY A 19 1.35 -9.26 -6.58
N LEU A 20 0.79 -8.74 -7.66
CA LEU A 20 1.57 -8.23 -8.79
C LEU A 20 2.53 -7.11 -8.37
N ALA A 21 2.08 -6.20 -7.49
CA ALA A 21 2.92 -5.14 -6.96
C ALA A 21 4.11 -5.67 -6.15
N LYS A 22 3.86 -6.66 -5.29
CA LYS A 22 4.91 -7.35 -4.51
C LYS A 22 5.83 -8.21 -5.38
N GLY A 23 5.30 -8.73 -6.49
CA GLY A 23 6.06 -9.50 -7.48
C GLY A 23 6.95 -8.65 -8.40
N GLY A 24 6.82 -7.32 -8.41
CA GLY A 24 7.74 -6.43 -9.13
C GLY A 24 7.10 -5.27 -9.88
N PHE A 25 5.76 -5.21 -9.99
CA PHE A 25 5.08 -4.07 -10.61
C PHE A 25 5.02 -2.89 -9.64
N ALA A 26 6.08 -2.09 -9.59
CA ALA A 26 6.17 -0.97 -8.66
C ALA A 26 5.06 0.07 -8.92
N GLY A 27 4.33 0.48 -7.88
CA GLY A 27 3.36 1.58 -7.94
C GLY A 27 1.90 1.14 -8.17
N ILE A 28 1.63 -0.04 -8.73
CA ILE A 28 0.24 -0.47 -8.96
C ILE A 28 -0.48 -0.88 -7.68
N GLY A 29 0.25 -1.25 -6.63
CA GLY A 29 -0.33 -1.72 -5.36
C GLY A 29 -1.23 -0.71 -4.67
N ALA A 30 -1.04 0.59 -4.92
CA ALA A 30 -1.88 1.65 -4.38
C ALA A 30 -3.33 1.60 -4.92
N LEU A 31 -3.57 0.95 -6.07
CA LEU A 31 -4.91 0.73 -6.63
C LEU A 31 -5.68 -0.38 -5.90
N ALA A 32 -5.02 -1.27 -5.15
CA ALA A 32 -5.67 -2.41 -4.52
C ALA A 32 -6.74 -1.99 -3.51
N MET A 33 -6.44 -1.01 -2.65
CA MET A 33 -7.39 -0.57 -1.62
C MET A 33 -8.62 0.18 -2.17
N PRO A 34 -8.48 1.09 -3.15
CA PRO A 34 -9.64 1.69 -3.79
C PRO A 34 -10.57 0.68 -4.45
N VAL A 35 -10.01 -0.38 -5.06
CA VAL A 35 -10.81 -1.48 -5.63
C VAL A 35 -11.52 -2.27 -4.52
N MET A 36 -10.84 -2.59 -3.42
CA MET A 36 -11.42 -3.28 -2.26
C MET A 36 -12.59 -2.48 -1.66
N ALA A 37 -12.42 -1.17 -1.53
CA ALA A 37 -13.39 -0.25 -0.94
C ALA A 37 -14.69 -0.10 -1.76
N LEU A 38 -14.73 -0.60 -3.00
CA LEU A 38 -15.98 -0.69 -3.77
C LEU A 38 -16.92 -1.79 -3.27
N GLY A 39 -16.37 -2.82 -2.62
CA GLY A 39 -17.13 -4.01 -2.21
C GLY A 39 -17.31 -4.14 -0.70
N VAL A 40 -16.55 -3.40 0.10
CA VAL A 40 -16.63 -3.45 1.57
C VAL A 40 -16.14 -2.15 2.18
N ASP A 41 -16.56 -1.88 3.42
CA ASP A 41 -16.02 -0.79 4.25
C ASP A 41 -14.47 -0.77 4.21
N PRO A 42 -13.83 0.41 4.05
CA PRO A 42 -12.38 0.55 3.98
C PRO A 42 -11.62 -0.05 5.16
N VAL A 43 -12.11 0.08 6.39
CA VAL A 43 -11.44 -0.39 7.60
C VAL A 43 -11.41 -1.92 7.61
N ARG A 44 -12.57 -2.54 7.34
CA ARG A 44 -12.69 -3.98 7.19
C ARG A 44 -11.88 -4.52 6.01
N GLY A 45 -11.94 -3.86 4.86
CA GLY A 45 -11.16 -4.22 3.68
C GLY A 45 -9.65 -4.18 3.94
N ALA A 46 -9.20 -3.15 4.64
CA ALA A 46 -7.79 -3.01 5.01
C ALA A 46 -7.35 -4.10 6.01
N ALA A 47 -8.20 -4.49 6.95
CA ALA A 47 -7.93 -5.56 7.89
C ALA A 47 -7.81 -6.94 7.21
N ILE A 48 -8.67 -7.23 6.22
CA ILE A 48 -8.60 -8.47 5.43
C ILE A 48 -7.30 -8.53 4.61
N MET A 49 -6.88 -7.40 4.06
CA MET A 49 -5.66 -7.28 3.26
C MET A 49 -4.38 -7.37 4.09
N LEU A 50 -4.39 -7.00 5.37
CA LEU A 50 -3.15 -6.93 6.16
C LEU A 50 -2.42 -8.28 6.29
N PRO A 51 -3.06 -9.40 6.70
CA PRO A 51 -2.37 -10.69 6.76
C PRO A 51 -1.92 -11.17 5.38
N ILE A 52 -2.67 -10.82 4.33
CA ILE A 52 -2.29 -11.11 2.93
C ILE A 52 -0.99 -10.37 2.58
N LEU A 53 -0.89 -9.09 2.92
CA LEU A 53 0.31 -8.29 2.69
C LEU A 53 1.52 -8.83 3.46
N ILE A 54 1.34 -9.23 4.72
CA ILE A 54 2.39 -9.86 5.53
C ILE A 54 2.88 -11.16 4.86
N LEU A 55 1.96 -11.99 4.36
CA LEU A 55 2.30 -13.19 3.62
C LEU A 55 3.08 -12.88 2.34
N GLN A 56 2.64 -11.88 1.56
CA GLN A 56 3.30 -11.48 0.32
C GLN A 56 4.68 -10.85 0.56
N ASP A 57 4.88 -10.18 1.69
CA ASP A 57 6.16 -9.61 2.10
C ASP A 57 7.21 -10.69 2.40
N ALA A 58 6.80 -11.88 2.84
CA ALA A 58 7.72 -12.96 3.22
C ALA A 58 8.69 -13.33 2.08
N VAL A 59 8.20 -13.32 0.83
CA VAL A 59 9.02 -13.63 -0.35
C VAL A 59 10.10 -12.57 -0.55
N GLY A 60 9.72 -11.28 -0.51
CA GLY A 60 10.66 -10.17 -0.70
C GLY A 60 11.68 -10.08 0.42
N VAL A 61 11.24 -10.24 1.68
CA VAL A 61 12.12 -10.29 2.85
C VAL A 61 13.09 -11.45 2.72
N TRP A 62 12.63 -12.66 2.41
CA TRP A 62 13.50 -13.83 2.30
C TRP A 62 14.54 -13.68 1.17
N ALA A 63 14.10 -13.21 -0.01
CA ALA A 63 14.96 -13.05 -1.18
C ALA A 63 16.05 -11.98 -0.98
N PHE A 64 15.73 -10.87 -0.28
CA PHE A 64 16.62 -9.71 -0.13
C PHE A 64 17.10 -9.47 1.31
N ARG A 65 16.96 -10.45 2.22
CA ARG A 65 17.36 -10.33 3.65
C ARG A 65 18.82 -9.92 3.90
N LYS A 66 19.69 -10.09 2.90
CA LYS A 66 21.12 -9.72 2.96
C LYS A 66 21.44 -8.39 2.29
N SER A 67 20.48 -7.78 1.60
CA SER A 67 20.68 -6.60 0.73
C SER A 67 19.69 -5.51 1.10
N TRP A 68 19.87 -4.88 2.26
CA TRP A 68 19.02 -3.80 2.76
C TRP A 68 19.81 -2.77 3.57
N ASP A 69 19.36 -1.52 3.56
CA ASP A 69 19.99 -0.40 4.26
C ASP A 69 19.28 -0.13 5.60
N GLY A 70 19.92 -0.54 6.71
CA GLY A 70 19.38 -0.32 8.05
C GLY A 70 19.48 1.12 8.55
N GLY A 71 20.27 1.99 7.92
CA GLY A 71 20.27 3.43 8.21
C GLY A 71 18.95 4.07 7.82
N ILE A 72 18.43 3.74 6.64
CA ILE A 72 17.12 4.23 6.15
C ILE A 72 15.99 3.78 7.07
N LEU A 73 15.97 2.50 7.47
CA LEU A 73 14.94 1.97 8.36
C LEU A 73 14.98 2.63 9.74
N ARG A 74 16.18 2.84 10.32
CA ARG A 74 16.31 3.53 11.61
C ARG A 74 15.77 4.96 11.60
N VAL A 75 15.82 5.63 10.46
CA VAL A 75 15.27 6.98 10.30
C VAL A 75 13.76 6.97 10.06
N MET A 76 13.29 6.10 9.16
CA MET A 76 11.89 6.12 8.71
C MET A 76 10.93 5.40 9.64
N LEU A 77 11.33 4.28 10.25
CA LEU A 77 10.42 3.45 11.06
C LEU A 77 9.88 4.19 12.30
N PRO A 78 10.66 4.98 13.07
CA PRO A 78 10.09 5.75 14.16
C PRO A 78 8.99 6.72 13.72
N GLY A 79 9.20 7.40 12.58
CA GLY A 79 8.17 8.26 11.99
C GLY A 79 6.97 7.43 11.52
N ALA A 80 7.21 6.28 10.89
CA ALA A 80 6.13 5.40 10.44
C ALA A 80 5.29 4.86 11.59
N THR A 81 5.87 4.56 12.75
CA THR A 81 5.13 4.19 13.96
C THR A 81 4.15 5.29 14.35
N ILE A 82 4.59 6.56 14.35
CA ILE A 82 3.73 7.71 14.64
C ILE A 82 2.65 7.84 13.57
N GLY A 83 3.00 7.72 12.30
CA GLY A 83 2.05 7.75 11.18
C GLY A 83 0.97 6.67 11.30
N ILE A 84 1.37 5.43 11.62
CA ILE A 84 0.45 4.31 11.85
C ILE A 84 -0.46 4.59 13.05
N ALA A 85 0.09 5.10 14.16
CA ALA A 85 -0.69 5.46 15.33
C ALA A 85 -1.72 6.57 15.01
N LEU A 86 -1.32 7.59 14.22
CA LEU A 86 -2.24 8.64 13.77
C LEU A 86 -3.32 8.10 12.82
N GLY A 87 -2.95 7.20 11.89
CA GLY A 87 -3.91 6.56 10.98
C GLY A 87 -4.89 5.66 11.73
N TRP A 88 -4.42 4.95 12.75
CA TRP A 88 -5.26 4.16 13.65
C TRP A 88 -6.21 5.05 14.43
N LEU A 89 -5.70 6.13 15.04
CA LEU A 89 -6.52 7.06 15.80
C LEU A 89 -7.58 7.73 14.91
N PHE A 90 -7.21 8.09 13.68
CA PHE A 90 -8.16 8.60 12.69
C PHE A 90 -9.26 7.57 12.41
N ALA A 91 -8.90 6.34 12.04
CA ALA A 91 -9.88 5.27 11.77
C ALA A 91 -10.75 4.91 13.00
N ALA A 92 -10.22 5.04 14.21
CA ALA A 92 -10.95 4.74 15.45
C ALA A 92 -11.92 5.86 15.89
N ARG A 93 -11.74 7.10 15.41
CA ARG A 93 -12.47 8.29 15.89
C ARG A 93 -13.38 8.91 14.84
N VAL A 94 -13.21 8.53 13.59
CA VAL A 94 -13.89 9.12 12.45
C VAL A 94 -14.83 8.08 11.82
N SER A 95 -15.90 8.53 11.18
CA SER A 95 -16.85 7.64 10.51
C SER A 95 -16.21 6.89 9.34
N GLU A 96 -16.75 5.71 9.02
CA GLU A 96 -16.40 4.91 7.84
C GLU A 96 -16.42 5.76 6.56
N ILE A 97 -17.41 6.65 6.42
CA ILE A 97 -17.56 7.60 5.32
C ILE A 97 -16.35 8.53 5.19
N ALA A 98 -15.84 9.07 6.29
CA ALA A 98 -14.68 9.96 6.23
C ALA A 98 -13.36 9.19 6.04
N VAL A 99 -13.27 7.92 6.47
CA VAL A 99 -12.17 7.03 6.06
C VAL A 99 -12.22 6.75 4.56
N LEU A 100 -13.41 6.52 3.99
CA LEU A 100 -13.64 6.35 2.55
C LEU A 100 -13.20 7.60 1.77
N GLY A 101 -13.60 8.79 2.22
CA GLY A 101 -13.19 10.06 1.63
C GLY A 101 -11.67 10.27 1.70
N ALA A 102 -11.04 9.98 2.84
CA ALA A 102 -9.59 10.07 3.00
C ALA A 102 -8.85 9.10 2.06
N LEU A 103 -9.33 7.86 1.93
CA LEU A 103 -8.81 6.88 0.96
C LEU A 103 -8.93 7.41 -0.47
N GLY A 104 -10.08 8.00 -0.82
CA GLY A 104 -10.30 8.63 -2.12
C GLY A 104 -9.31 9.76 -2.42
N VAL A 105 -9.11 10.67 -1.46
CA VAL A 105 -8.13 11.77 -1.57
C VAL A 105 -6.70 11.24 -1.75
N ILE A 106 -6.28 10.28 -0.92
CA ILE A 106 -4.96 9.64 -1.03
C ILE A 106 -4.77 9.04 -2.44
N SER A 107 -5.81 8.39 -2.97
CA SER A 107 -5.77 7.73 -4.28
C SER A 107 -5.62 8.73 -5.43
N VAL A 108 -6.39 9.83 -5.40
CA VAL A 108 -6.26 10.91 -6.39
C VAL A 108 -4.88 11.55 -6.32
N LEU A 109 -4.42 11.92 -5.12
CA LEU A 109 -3.13 12.57 -4.93
C LEU A 109 -1.98 11.70 -5.44
N PHE A 110 -1.95 10.43 -5.08
CA PHE A 110 -0.91 9.52 -5.53
C PHE A 110 -1.00 9.19 -7.01
N GLY A 111 -2.21 9.18 -7.59
CA GLY A 111 -2.40 8.93 -9.02
C GLY A 111 -1.86 10.09 -9.85
N LEU A 112 -2.20 11.31 -9.45
CA LEU A 112 -1.67 12.53 -10.06
C LEU A 112 -0.15 12.62 -9.88
N GLN A 113 0.36 12.33 -8.69
CA GLN A 113 1.80 12.32 -8.42
C GLN A 113 2.54 11.33 -9.32
N ARG A 114 2.00 10.10 -9.50
CA ARG A 114 2.61 9.08 -10.35
C ARG A 114 2.64 9.50 -11.82
N LEU A 115 1.53 10.04 -12.34
CA LEU A 115 1.48 10.57 -13.71
C LEU A 115 2.45 11.75 -13.92
N TRP A 116 2.58 12.62 -12.91
CA TRP A 116 3.52 13.74 -12.95
C TRP A 116 4.98 13.27 -13.00
N ILE A 117 5.34 12.27 -12.19
CA ILE A 117 6.69 11.67 -12.19
C ILE A 117 6.99 10.99 -13.53
N GLU A 118 6.05 10.22 -14.10
CA GLU A 118 6.24 9.56 -15.41
C GLU A 118 6.46 10.56 -16.54
N ARG A 119 5.89 11.76 -16.46
CA ARG A 119 6.07 12.84 -17.43
C ARG A 119 7.34 13.67 -17.20
N GLY A 120 8.23 13.25 -16.30
CA GLY A 120 9.51 13.91 -16.03
C GLY A 120 9.45 15.01 -14.98
N GLY A 121 8.31 15.20 -14.29
CA GLY A 121 8.13 16.24 -13.27
C GLY A 121 8.72 15.90 -11.90
N ALA A 122 9.56 14.87 -11.77
CA ALA A 122 10.03 14.41 -10.48
C ALA A 122 10.75 15.53 -9.69
N VAL A 123 10.16 15.95 -8.56
CA VAL A 123 10.85 16.80 -7.58
C VAL A 123 11.83 15.90 -6.82
N VAL A 124 13.08 15.88 -7.29
CA VAL A 124 14.14 15.05 -6.71
C VAL A 124 14.72 15.77 -5.50
N LEU A 125 14.42 15.29 -4.30
CA LEU A 125 15.12 15.74 -3.09
C LEU A 125 16.62 15.48 -3.22
N PRO A 126 17.49 16.31 -2.62
CA PRO A 126 18.92 16.00 -2.58
C PRO A 126 19.18 14.63 -1.94
N SER A 127 20.12 13.86 -2.49
CA SER A 127 20.53 12.56 -1.91
C SER A 127 21.04 12.70 -0.46
N SER A 128 21.61 13.87 -0.15
CA SER A 128 22.08 14.33 1.15
C SER A 128 20.97 14.84 2.08
N SER A 129 19.69 14.67 1.72
CA SER A 129 18.57 15.10 2.56
C SER A 129 18.73 14.61 4.01
N PRO A 130 18.59 15.50 5.01
CA PRO A 130 18.77 15.16 6.42
C PRO A 130 17.83 14.05 6.91
N GLY A 131 18.22 13.38 7.99
CA GLY A 131 17.42 12.32 8.62
C GLY A 131 16.05 12.78 9.11
N TRP A 132 15.91 14.02 9.58
CA TRP A 132 14.60 14.54 10.03
C TRP A 132 13.57 14.61 8.87
N VAL A 133 14.02 14.86 7.64
CA VAL A 133 13.17 14.81 6.45
C VAL A 133 12.68 13.37 6.21
N GLY A 134 13.59 12.40 6.36
CA GLY A 134 13.24 10.97 6.28
C GLY A 134 12.25 10.54 7.35
N PHE A 135 12.35 11.09 8.56
CA PHE A 135 11.40 10.88 9.63
C PHE A 135 9.99 11.42 9.28
N LEU A 136 9.89 12.62 8.71
CA LEU A 136 8.60 13.18 8.24
C LEU A 136 7.98 12.34 7.11
N PHE A 137 8.79 11.89 6.14
CA PHE A 137 8.33 10.93 5.13
C PHE A 137 7.97 9.57 5.73
N GLY A 138 8.61 9.19 6.83
CA GLY A 138 8.22 8.06 7.67
C GLY A 138 6.79 8.22 8.18
N ILE A 139 6.45 9.37 8.78
CA ILE A 139 5.09 9.68 9.25
C ILE A 139 4.09 9.58 8.11
N ALA A 140 4.35 10.26 6.99
CA ALA A 140 3.46 10.20 5.82
C ALA A 140 3.29 8.77 5.27
N SER A 141 4.38 8.00 5.20
CA SER A 141 4.38 6.59 4.78
C SER A 141 3.56 5.72 5.74
N GLY A 142 3.73 5.90 7.05
CA GLY A 142 2.99 5.15 8.07
C GLY A 142 1.49 5.45 8.03
N PHE A 143 1.12 6.73 7.96
CA PHE A 143 -0.27 7.18 7.92
C PHE A 143 -1.01 6.66 6.69
N THR A 144 -0.43 6.85 5.51
CA THR A 144 -1.03 6.38 4.24
C THR A 144 -0.96 4.86 4.11
N SER A 145 0.01 4.19 4.72
CA SER A 145 0.02 2.74 4.86
C SER A 145 -1.15 2.26 5.72
N GLN A 146 -1.46 2.93 6.82
CA GLN A 146 -2.54 2.50 7.72
C GLN A 146 -3.92 2.67 7.10
N LEU A 147 -4.18 3.77 6.39
CA LEU A 147 -5.50 4.01 5.78
C LEU A 147 -5.71 3.32 4.44
N ALA A 148 -4.68 3.28 3.59
CA ALA A 148 -4.82 2.90 2.19
C ALA A 148 -3.87 1.78 1.75
N HIS A 149 -3.08 1.19 2.66
CA HIS A 149 -1.96 0.31 2.32
C HIS A 149 -1.00 0.93 1.28
N ALA A 150 -0.96 2.27 1.23
CA ALA A 150 -0.32 3.05 0.18
C ALA A 150 0.90 3.83 0.69
N GLY A 151 1.71 3.26 1.60
CA GLY A 151 2.89 3.96 2.13
C GLY A 151 4.06 4.11 1.14
N SER A 152 4.01 3.46 -0.02
CA SER A 152 5.12 3.45 -0.99
C SER A 152 5.48 4.83 -1.57
N PRO A 153 4.55 5.73 -1.93
CA PRO A 153 4.93 7.00 -2.53
C PRO A 153 5.71 7.92 -1.59
N PRO A 154 5.29 8.18 -0.33
CA PRO A 154 6.10 8.96 0.62
C PRO A 154 7.46 8.33 0.91
N PHE A 155 7.52 7.00 1.04
CA PHE A 155 8.78 6.29 1.22
C PHE A 155 9.75 6.53 0.04
N GLN A 156 9.23 6.41 -1.18
CA GLN A 156 10.03 6.58 -2.40
C GLN A 156 10.54 8.01 -2.59
N MET A 157 9.79 9.03 -2.15
CA MET A 157 10.22 10.43 -2.24
C MET A 157 11.56 10.68 -1.53
N TRP A 158 11.82 10.03 -0.40
CA TRP A 158 13.08 10.20 0.34
C TRP A 158 14.15 9.16 -0.01
N VAL A 159 13.75 7.95 -0.39
CA VAL A 159 14.68 6.84 -0.62
C VAL A 159 15.21 6.80 -2.06
N LEU A 160 14.38 7.04 -3.07
CA LEU A 160 14.83 6.99 -4.47
C LEU A 160 15.99 7.97 -4.79
N PRO A 161 16.00 9.21 -4.27
CA PRO A 161 17.10 10.13 -4.54
C PRO A 161 18.45 9.69 -3.98
N LYS A 162 18.48 8.72 -3.04
CA LYS A 162 19.72 8.13 -2.51
C LYS A 162 20.42 7.20 -3.50
N LYS A 163 19.78 6.86 -4.62
CA LYS A 163 20.36 6.06 -5.73
C LYS A 163 21.01 4.76 -5.26
N LEU A 164 20.35 4.07 -4.34
CA LEU A 164 20.79 2.76 -3.87
C LEU A 164 20.93 1.76 -5.04
N PRO A 165 21.88 0.82 -4.99
CA PRO A 165 21.91 -0.30 -5.92
C PRO A 165 20.55 -1.02 -5.96
N ARG A 166 20.17 -1.55 -7.12
CA ARG A 166 18.82 -2.13 -7.35
C ARG A 166 18.38 -3.08 -6.22
N ASP A 167 19.22 -4.06 -5.89
CA ASP A 167 18.87 -5.08 -4.90
C ASP A 167 18.80 -4.51 -3.48
N MET A 168 19.62 -3.49 -3.18
CA MET A 168 19.56 -2.74 -1.93
C MET A 168 18.26 -1.93 -1.82
N LEU A 169 17.83 -1.27 -2.90
CA LEU A 169 16.56 -0.53 -2.95
C LEU A 169 15.37 -1.46 -2.75
N VAL A 170 15.35 -2.59 -3.46
CA VAL A 170 14.28 -3.59 -3.36
C VAL A 170 14.24 -4.20 -1.96
N GLY A 171 15.38 -4.62 -1.41
CA GLY A 171 15.43 -5.19 -0.06
C GLY A 171 15.10 -4.21 1.05
N THR A 172 15.56 -2.96 0.94
CA THR A 172 15.20 -1.89 1.90
C THR A 172 13.69 -1.62 1.86
N THR A 173 13.09 -1.57 0.67
CA THR A 173 11.64 -1.41 0.50
C THR A 173 10.88 -2.59 1.12
N ALA A 174 11.29 -3.83 0.81
CA ALA A 174 10.66 -5.02 1.36
C ALA A 174 10.72 -5.06 2.90
N MET A 175 11.89 -4.78 3.49
CA MET A 175 12.06 -4.77 4.94
C MET A 175 11.26 -3.65 5.61
N ALA A 176 11.21 -2.46 5.01
CA ALA A 176 10.43 -1.34 5.53
C ALA A 176 8.93 -1.65 5.56
N PHE A 177 8.37 -2.14 4.45
CA PHE A 177 6.93 -2.46 4.38
C PHE A 177 6.56 -3.70 5.20
N ALA A 178 7.42 -4.71 5.29
CA ALA A 178 7.22 -5.83 6.20
C ALA A 178 7.15 -5.35 7.65
N ALA A 179 8.08 -4.50 8.08
CA ALA A 179 8.07 -3.91 9.42
C ALA A 179 6.82 -3.06 9.66
N MET A 180 6.44 -2.19 8.71
CA MET A 180 5.19 -1.40 8.79
C MET A 180 3.96 -2.29 8.89
N ASN A 181 3.86 -3.35 8.08
CA ASN A 181 2.71 -4.25 8.14
C ASN A 181 2.63 -4.97 9.49
N TRP A 182 3.74 -5.41 10.06
CA TRP A 182 3.75 -5.95 11.43
C TRP A 182 3.37 -4.91 12.49
N MET A 183 3.84 -3.66 12.37
CA MET A 183 3.45 -2.56 13.28
C MET A 183 1.96 -2.25 13.25
N LYS A 184 1.26 -2.59 12.16
CA LYS A 184 -0.18 -2.36 12.01
C LYS A 184 -1.05 -3.45 12.64
N VAL A 185 -0.50 -4.64 12.88
CA VAL A 185 -1.21 -5.74 13.54
C VAL A 185 -1.87 -5.30 14.86
N PRO A 186 -1.17 -4.67 15.83
CA PRO A 186 -1.82 -4.20 17.05
C PRO A 186 -2.87 -3.11 16.78
N ALA A 187 -2.69 -2.27 15.76
CA ALA A 187 -3.66 -1.23 15.40
C ALA A 187 -4.99 -1.84 14.91
N TYR A 188 -4.97 -2.82 14.00
CA TYR A 188 -6.20 -3.49 13.56
C TYR A 188 -6.81 -4.40 14.64
N ALA A 189 -5.97 -5.00 15.48
CA ALA A 189 -6.46 -5.73 16.65
C ALA A 189 -7.23 -4.79 17.60
N ALA A 190 -6.71 -3.58 17.84
CA ALA A 190 -7.37 -2.56 18.65
C ALA A 190 -8.64 -1.97 18.00
N LEU A 191 -8.74 -1.99 16.67
CA LEU A 191 -9.99 -1.67 15.95
C LEU A 191 -11.03 -2.80 16.03
N GLY A 192 -10.67 -3.97 16.55
CA GLY A 192 -11.58 -5.13 16.63
C GLY A 192 -11.79 -5.85 15.29
N GLU A 193 -10.98 -5.56 14.27
CA GLU A 193 -11.20 -6.04 12.91
C GLU A 193 -10.69 -7.47 12.64
N PHE A 194 -9.92 -8.06 13.55
CA PHE A 194 -9.53 -9.48 13.46
C PHE A 194 -10.64 -10.41 13.93
N THR A 195 -11.82 -10.22 13.35
CA THR A 195 -12.98 -11.09 13.56
C THR A 195 -12.81 -12.42 12.83
N ARG A 196 -13.52 -13.45 13.31
CA ARG A 196 -13.56 -14.77 12.63
C ARG A 196 -13.97 -14.63 11.16
N THR A 197 -14.92 -13.76 10.85
CA THR A 197 -15.41 -13.52 9.48
C THR A 197 -14.30 -12.95 8.59
N ASN A 198 -13.57 -11.95 9.06
CA ASN A 198 -12.48 -11.33 8.29
C ASN A 198 -11.30 -12.30 8.10
N LEU A 199 -10.95 -13.08 9.13
CA LEU A 199 -9.88 -14.07 9.04
C LEU A 199 -10.20 -15.22 8.07
N ILE A 200 -11.46 -15.67 8.01
CA ILE A 200 -11.89 -16.65 7.00
C ILE A 200 -11.80 -16.05 5.59
N ALA A 201 -12.25 -14.80 5.41
CA ALA A 201 -12.13 -14.12 4.13
C ALA A 201 -10.68 -13.99 3.67
N THR A 202 -9.77 -13.58 4.58
CA THR A 202 -8.33 -13.58 4.34
C THR A 202 -7.84 -14.97 3.93
N ALA A 203 -8.17 -16.02 4.67
CA ALA A 203 -7.73 -17.38 4.38
C ALA A 203 -8.19 -17.88 2.99
N MET A 204 -9.41 -17.52 2.58
CA MET A 204 -9.94 -17.84 1.24
C MET A 204 -9.16 -17.13 0.12
N LEU A 205 -8.60 -15.96 0.39
CA LEU A 205 -7.84 -15.16 -0.59
C LEU A 205 -6.35 -15.51 -0.63
N VAL A 206 -5.82 -16.25 0.36
CA VAL A 206 -4.41 -16.65 0.43
C VAL A 206 -3.92 -17.36 -0.85
N PRO A 207 -4.63 -18.34 -1.43
CA PRO A 207 -4.18 -18.98 -2.67
C PRO A 207 -4.01 -17.98 -3.82
N VAL A 208 -4.95 -17.03 -3.96
CA VAL A 208 -4.89 -15.97 -4.96
C VAL A 208 -3.69 -15.05 -4.71
N ALA A 209 -3.44 -14.70 -3.45
CA ALA A 209 -2.31 -13.86 -3.05
C ALA A 209 -0.96 -14.49 -3.40
N VAL A 210 -0.80 -15.78 -3.15
CA VAL A 210 0.42 -16.53 -3.47
C VAL A 210 0.61 -16.62 -4.99
N LEU A 211 -0.42 -17.05 -5.72
CA LEU A 211 -0.36 -17.19 -7.17
C LEU A 211 -0.07 -15.87 -7.88
N SER A 212 -0.74 -14.78 -7.48
CA SER A 212 -0.53 -13.45 -8.06
C SER A 212 0.86 -12.89 -7.78
N THR A 213 1.44 -13.18 -6.61
CA THR A 213 2.82 -12.76 -6.29
C THR A 213 3.84 -13.45 -7.20
N PHE A 214 3.73 -14.77 -7.36
CA PHE A 214 4.60 -15.51 -8.28
C PHE A 214 4.38 -15.09 -9.74
N ALA A 215 3.13 -14.86 -10.14
CA ALA A 215 2.81 -14.33 -11.46
C ALA A 215 3.47 -12.96 -11.69
N GLY A 216 3.44 -12.07 -10.70
CA GLY A 216 4.12 -10.76 -10.75
C GLY A 216 5.61 -10.88 -11.01
N VAL A 217 6.31 -11.75 -10.28
CA VAL A 217 7.76 -12.01 -10.47
C VAL A 217 8.08 -12.49 -11.88
N ARG A 218 7.21 -13.32 -12.47
CA ARG A 218 7.43 -13.88 -13.80
C ARG A 218 7.06 -12.90 -14.91
N LEU A 219 6.01 -12.11 -14.70
CA LEU A 219 5.41 -11.21 -15.69
C LEU A 219 6.12 -9.85 -15.76
N VAL A 220 6.69 -9.35 -14.65
CA VAL A 220 7.42 -8.07 -14.63
C VAL A 220 8.57 -8.01 -15.65
N ARG A 221 9.18 -9.17 -15.97
CA ARG A 221 10.26 -9.27 -16.96
C ARG A 221 9.79 -9.25 -18.42
N ARG A 222 8.47 -9.37 -18.66
CA ARG A 222 7.87 -9.51 -19.99
C ARG A 222 6.98 -8.34 -20.38
N VAL A 223 6.62 -7.50 -19.41
CA VAL A 223 5.71 -6.37 -19.62
C VAL A 223 6.54 -5.10 -19.73
N ASP A 224 6.71 -4.63 -20.97
CA ASP A 224 7.21 -3.30 -21.26
C ASP A 224 6.00 -2.39 -21.42
N ALA A 225 5.63 -1.63 -20.39
CA ALA A 225 4.33 -0.98 -20.42
C ALA A 225 4.23 0.32 -19.64
N ALA A 226 4.78 1.39 -20.23
CA ALA A 226 4.37 2.75 -19.90
C ALA A 226 2.84 2.92 -19.95
N ARG A 227 2.17 2.35 -20.97
CA ARG A 227 0.71 2.39 -21.11
C ARG A 227 -0.03 1.66 -19.99
N PHE A 228 0.52 0.56 -19.49
CA PHE A 228 -0.08 -0.20 -18.38
C PHE A 228 -0.04 0.62 -17.09
N TYR A 229 1.12 1.20 -16.76
CA TYR A 229 1.25 2.05 -15.58
C TYR A 229 0.36 3.28 -15.67
N THR A 230 0.34 3.96 -16.83
CA THR A 230 -0.58 5.09 -17.06
C THR A 230 -2.05 4.69 -16.85
N LEU A 231 -2.49 3.54 -17.38
CA LEU A 231 -3.85 3.05 -17.17
C LEU A 231 -4.15 2.83 -15.69
N ILE A 232 -3.24 2.18 -14.96
CA ILE A 232 -3.41 1.93 -13.52
C ILE A 232 -3.53 3.24 -12.74
N TYR A 233 -2.71 4.25 -13.05
CA TYR A 233 -2.78 5.54 -12.37
C TYR A 233 -4.05 6.31 -12.70
N VAL A 234 -4.52 6.27 -13.96
CA VAL A 234 -5.82 6.85 -14.34
C VAL A 234 -6.96 6.17 -13.59
N LEU A 235 -6.98 4.84 -13.54
CA LEU A 235 -7.99 4.10 -12.78
C LEU A 235 -7.95 4.45 -11.29
N MET A 236 -6.76 4.64 -10.72
CA MET A 236 -6.61 5.04 -9.32
C MET A 236 -7.21 6.43 -9.05
N ILE A 237 -7.04 7.37 -9.99
CA ILE A 237 -7.66 8.70 -9.90
C ILE A 237 -9.18 8.58 -10.04
N LEU A 238 -9.68 7.85 -11.04
CA LEU A 238 -11.11 7.69 -11.27
C LEU A 238 -11.82 7.05 -10.07
N LEU A 239 -11.26 5.97 -9.53
CA LEU A 239 -11.78 5.34 -8.32
C LEU A 239 -11.66 6.27 -7.12
N GLY A 240 -10.54 6.98 -6.96
CA GLY A 240 -10.38 7.96 -5.89
C GLY A 240 -11.45 9.05 -5.92
N MET A 241 -11.75 9.61 -7.11
CA MET A 241 -12.83 10.58 -7.30
C MET A 241 -14.20 9.99 -6.98
N LYS A 242 -14.45 8.74 -7.38
CA LYS A 242 -15.70 8.03 -7.03
C LYS A 242 -15.85 7.86 -5.52
N LEU A 243 -14.80 7.45 -4.82
CA LEU A 243 -14.83 7.28 -3.36
C LEU A 243 -15.07 8.62 -2.64
N ILE A 244 -14.50 9.73 -3.14
CA ILE A 244 -14.78 11.07 -2.63
C ILE A 244 -16.26 11.41 -2.86
N ALA A 245 -16.78 11.18 -4.07
CA ALA A 245 -18.17 11.46 -4.41
C ALA A 245 -19.14 10.68 -3.49
N ASP A 246 -18.92 9.38 -3.31
CA ASP A 246 -19.72 8.57 -2.39
C ASP A 246 -19.68 9.12 -0.97
N ALA A 247 -18.49 9.53 -0.50
CA ALA A 247 -18.33 10.06 0.85
C ALA A 247 -19.04 11.41 1.05
N THR A 248 -19.18 12.21 0.00
CA THR A 248 -19.89 13.50 0.04
C THR A 248 -21.40 13.39 -0.16
N LEU A 249 -21.87 12.28 -0.73
CA LEU A 249 -23.30 12.05 -1.05
C LEU A 249 -24.01 11.19 0.01
N ALA A 250 -23.27 10.59 0.94
CA ALA A 250 -23.77 9.78 2.05
C ALA A 250 -24.16 10.62 3.26
#